data_AF-A0A015IF10-F1
#
_entry.id   AF-A0A015IF10-F1
#
_cell.length_a   1.000
_cell.length_b   1.000
_cell.length_c   1.000
_cell.angle_alpha   90.00
_cell.angle_beta   90.00
_cell.angle_gamma   90.00
#
_symmetry.space_group_name_H-M   'P 1'
#
loop_
_entity.id
_entity.type
_entity.pdbx_description
1 polymer ?
#
loop_
_entity_poly.entity_id
_entity_poly.type
_entity_poly.pdbx_seq_one_letter_code
_entity_poly.pdbx_strand_id
1 'polypeptide(L)'
;MNVHQFLRSIADARALLSFCSMARFTALGSPLLFDWAGIHFCLSQIKGFASHKNGRPESWIFRIKLLLDMLPILSTLQQRKPYLYSPDWLCPLCNSAPEDLNHLWTYPYILPDLNPCFTHHSEVAKFRDSCLFSFLSLKPLDVAFQTEFSALDCWNCDTPSLSCLWLTRGLLPAHLMTFLARYFPLSVVYKTISPLLNDFQVELYGDIWLCRNVLFHAWEESQGILAASKLHGPSSSSSLITPSSQKHNSPLATVPQDSWISWISSSIIRGGSWISHLDFLRRLTVQPLRISF
;
A
#
# COMPACT_ATOMS: atom_id res chain seq x y z
N MET A 1 33.68 -2.74 16.53
CA MET A 1 32.26 -2.46 16.22
C MET A 1 32.17 -1.04 15.69
N ASN A 2 31.65 -0.84 14.47
CA ASN A 2 31.56 0.51 13.87
C ASN A 2 30.36 1.25 14.50
N VAL A 3 30.64 2.24 15.35
CA VAL A 3 29.63 3.01 16.09
C VAL A 3 28.62 3.68 15.15
N HIS A 4 29.06 4.12 13.97
CA HIS A 4 28.19 4.73 12.97
C HIS A 4 27.18 3.71 12.40
N GLN A 5 27.65 2.51 12.07
CA GLN A 5 26.78 1.43 11.60
C GLN A 5 25.77 1.00 12.68
N PHE A 6 26.21 1.01 13.94
CA PHE A 6 25.36 0.70 15.09
C PHE A 6 24.26 1.77 15.29
N LEU A 7 24.61 3.06 15.29
CA LEU A 7 23.66 4.17 15.43
C LEU A 7 22.63 4.19 14.28
N ARG A 8 23.09 3.93 13.05
CA ARG A 8 22.21 3.80 11.89
C ARG A 8 21.22 2.64 12.05
N SER A 9 21.70 1.48 12.51
CA SER A 9 20.83 0.33 12.76
C SER A 9 19.76 0.62 13.82
N ILE A 10 20.07 1.42 14.85
CA ILE A 10 19.10 1.88 15.85
C ILE A 10 18.06 2.82 15.23
N ALA A 11 18.49 3.76 14.39
CA ALA A 11 17.58 4.69 13.71
C ALA A 11 16.62 3.96 12.76
N ASP A 12 17.15 3.02 11.97
CA ASP A 12 16.36 2.19 11.05
C ASP A 12 15.34 1.33 11.83
N ALA A 13 15.76 0.72 12.95
CA ALA A 13 14.85 -0.05 13.80
C ALA A 13 13.74 0.80 14.42
N ARG A 14 14.04 2.04 14.84
CA ARG A 14 13.03 2.99 15.37
C ARG A 14 12.05 3.43 14.28
N ALA A 15 12.55 3.72 13.08
CA ALA A 15 11.72 4.09 11.95
C ALA A 15 10.78 2.94 11.54
N LEU A 16 11.30 1.72 11.49
CA LEU A 16 10.50 0.52 11.22
C LEU A 16 9.43 0.33 12.31
N LEU A 17 9.79 0.40 13.59
CA LEU A 17 8.82 0.27 14.69
C LEU A 17 7.69 1.31 14.59
N SER A 18 8.05 2.55 14.28
CA SER A 18 7.07 3.62 14.05
C SER A 18 6.17 3.35 12.86
N PHE A 19 6.72 2.80 11.77
CA PHE A 19 5.97 2.41 10.59
C PHE A 19 4.97 1.29 10.90
N CYS A 20 5.42 0.22 11.56
CA CYS A 20 4.58 -0.91 11.95
C CYS A 20 3.44 -0.52 12.91
N SER A 21 3.67 0.51 13.72
CA SER A 21 2.71 1.01 14.73
C SER A 21 1.70 2.01 14.17
N MET A 22 1.69 2.29 12.87
CA MET A 22 0.72 3.20 12.28
C MET A 22 -0.70 2.66 12.45
N ALA A 23 -1.65 3.53 12.84
CA ALA A 23 -3.04 3.17 13.12
C ALA A 23 -3.76 2.39 11.99
N ARG A 24 -3.30 2.56 10.75
CA ARG A 24 -3.81 1.82 9.59
C ARG A 24 -3.48 0.33 9.65
N PHE A 25 -2.29 -0.04 10.11
CA PHE A 25 -1.90 -1.44 10.24
C PHE A 25 -2.56 -2.09 11.45
N THR A 26 -2.77 -1.33 12.53
CA THR A 26 -3.54 -1.83 13.68
C THR A 26 -5.01 -2.10 13.35
N ALA A 27 -5.57 -1.41 12.35
CA ALA A 27 -6.91 -1.70 11.85
C ALA A 27 -6.99 -3.00 11.05
N LEU A 28 -5.87 -3.48 10.49
CA LEU A 28 -5.78 -4.76 9.77
C LEU A 28 -5.62 -5.95 10.72
N GLY A 29 -5.14 -5.73 11.94
CA GLY A 29 -5.01 -6.73 12.98
C GLY A 29 -3.78 -6.55 13.85
N SER A 30 -3.44 -7.59 14.61
CA SER A 30 -2.23 -7.60 15.45
C SER A 30 -0.97 -7.47 14.60
N PRO A 31 0.03 -6.65 15.00
CA PRO A 31 1.31 -6.57 14.29
C PRO A 31 2.03 -7.91 14.13
N LEU A 32 1.73 -8.90 14.98
CA LEU A 32 2.30 -10.25 14.91
C LEU A 32 1.83 -11.07 13.70
N LEU A 33 0.79 -10.61 13.00
CA LEU A 33 0.27 -11.25 11.80
C LEU A 33 1.18 -11.02 10.58
N PHE A 34 2.12 -10.09 10.68
CA PHE A 34 2.95 -9.63 9.57
C PHE A 34 4.44 -9.83 9.85
N ASP A 35 5.17 -10.26 8.83
CA ASP A 35 6.63 -10.29 8.89
C ASP A 35 7.21 -8.92 8.49
N TRP A 36 7.37 -8.04 9.48
CA TRP A 36 7.87 -6.68 9.26
C TRP A 36 9.29 -6.61 8.73
N ALA A 37 10.13 -7.61 9.04
CA ALA A 37 11.49 -7.69 8.53
C ALA A 37 11.51 -7.93 7.02
N GLY A 38 10.71 -8.88 6.52
CA GLY A 38 10.54 -9.15 5.11
C GLY A 38 9.81 -8.03 4.36
N ILE A 39 8.81 -7.39 4.97
CA ILE A 39 8.16 -6.19 4.41
C ILE A 39 9.19 -5.07 4.22
N HIS A 40 9.99 -4.78 5.25
CA HIS A 40 11.07 -3.79 5.17
C HIS A 40 12.10 -4.17 4.08
N PHE A 41 12.48 -5.45 4.01
CA PHE A 41 13.35 -5.94 2.95
C PHE A 41 12.74 -5.66 1.57
N CYS A 42 11.49 -6.04 1.32
CA CYS A 42 10.82 -5.82 0.03
C CYS A 42 10.74 -4.33 -0.35
N LEU A 43 10.47 -3.45 0.62
CA LEU A 43 10.48 -2.00 0.44
C LEU A 43 11.87 -1.47 0.07
N SER A 44 12.92 -1.99 0.70
CA SER A 44 14.30 -1.61 0.41
C SER A 44 14.75 -1.97 -1.01
N GLN A 45 14.11 -2.97 -1.64
CA GLN A 45 14.41 -3.40 -3.00
C GLN A 45 13.73 -2.56 -4.08
N ILE A 46 12.86 -1.61 -3.72
CA ILE A 46 12.19 -0.73 -4.70
C ILE A 46 13.22 0.21 -5.34
N LYS A 47 13.63 -0.11 -6.58
CA LYS A 47 14.66 0.64 -7.34
C LYS A 47 14.21 2.05 -7.79
N GLY A 48 12.95 2.42 -7.58
CA GLY A 48 12.28 3.62 -8.11
C GLY A 48 12.68 4.98 -7.50
N PHE A 49 13.34 5.02 -6.34
CA PHE A 49 13.76 6.30 -5.75
C PHE A 49 14.97 6.92 -6.45
N ALA A 50 15.74 6.12 -7.20
CA ALA A 50 17.10 6.47 -7.63
C ALA A 50 17.21 7.08 -9.03
N SER A 51 16.24 6.81 -9.90
CA SER A 51 16.37 7.10 -11.33
C SER A 51 15.25 8.01 -11.77
N HIS A 52 15.55 9.30 -11.91
CA HIS A 52 14.76 10.23 -12.72
C HIS A 52 14.72 9.84 -14.21
N LYS A 53 15.36 8.73 -14.62
CA LYS A 53 15.70 8.52 -16.02
C LYS A 53 15.11 7.31 -16.71
N ASN A 54 14.74 6.19 -16.08
CA ASN A 54 14.27 5.01 -16.85
C ASN A 54 13.40 3.99 -16.08
N GLY A 55 12.15 4.33 -15.79
CA GLY A 55 11.13 3.38 -15.32
C GLY A 55 9.88 4.13 -14.86
N ARG A 56 8.69 3.68 -15.30
CA ARG A 56 7.40 4.36 -15.04
C ARG A 56 7.28 4.72 -13.55
N PRO A 57 7.40 6.00 -13.14
CA PRO A 57 7.40 6.39 -11.74
C PRO A 57 6.11 6.02 -11.00
N GLU A 58 5.07 5.65 -11.74
CA GLU A 58 3.73 5.39 -11.24
C GLU A 58 3.60 4.02 -10.57
N SER A 59 4.36 2.99 -10.97
CA SER A 59 4.19 1.63 -10.42
C SER A 59 4.68 1.52 -8.99
N TRP A 60 5.81 2.13 -8.64
CA TRP A 60 6.27 2.14 -7.24
C TRP A 60 5.39 3.04 -6.35
N ILE A 61 4.86 4.14 -6.89
CA ILE A 61 3.87 4.98 -6.19
C ILE A 61 2.62 4.16 -5.90
N PHE A 62 2.15 3.38 -6.88
CA PHE A 62 1.04 2.45 -6.69
C PHE A 62 1.34 1.47 -5.57
N ARG A 63 2.49 0.79 -5.59
CA ARG A 63 2.89 -0.19 -4.55
C ARG A 63 2.90 0.40 -3.15
N ILE A 64 3.47 1.60 -2.97
CA ILE A 64 3.49 2.23 -1.66
C ILE A 64 2.08 2.67 -1.23
N LYS A 65 1.30 3.25 -2.15
CA LYS A 65 -0.09 3.63 -1.84
C LYS A 65 -0.95 2.40 -1.55
N LEU A 66 -0.71 1.29 -2.22
CA LEU A 66 -1.39 0.01 -2.02
C LEU A 66 -1.08 -0.55 -0.63
N LEU A 67 0.21 -0.62 -0.25
CA LEU A 67 0.64 -1.06 1.08
C LEU A 67 0.01 -0.24 2.21
N LEU A 68 -0.20 1.06 1.95
CA LEU A 68 -0.69 2.00 2.94
C LEU A 68 -2.20 2.20 2.88
N ASP A 69 -2.99 1.49 2.07
CA ASP A 69 -4.42 1.78 1.87
C ASP A 69 -4.68 3.26 1.50
N MET A 70 -3.85 3.82 0.60
CA MET A 70 -3.89 5.22 0.16
C MET A 70 -4.19 5.43 -1.32
N LEU A 71 -4.53 4.36 -2.04
CA LEU A 71 -4.95 4.46 -3.42
C LEU A 71 -6.17 5.41 -3.53
N PRO A 72 -6.25 6.24 -4.58
CA PRO A 72 -7.39 7.14 -4.82
C PRO A 72 -8.64 6.37 -5.31
N ILE A 73 -9.08 5.42 -4.49
CA ILE A 73 -10.38 4.74 -4.61
C ILE A 73 -11.48 5.63 -4.04
N LEU A 74 -12.75 5.40 -4.43
CA LEU A 74 -13.85 6.31 -4.06
C LEU A 74 -13.97 6.51 -2.55
N SER A 75 -13.89 5.45 -1.74
CA SER A 75 -13.94 5.55 -0.27
C SER A 75 -12.85 6.48 0.29
N THR A 76 -11.62 6.35 -0.19
CA THR A 76 -10.51 7.24 0.17
C THR A 76 -10.75 8.68 -0.30
N LEU A 77 -11.35 8.87 -1.48
CA LEU A 77 -11.65 10.19 -2.02
C LEU A 77 -12.79 10.89 -1.28
N GLN A 78 -13.85 10.15 -0.90
CA GLN A 78 -14.94 10.62 -0.03
C GLN A 78 -14.40 11.12 1.32
N GLN A 79 -13.44 10.42 1.91
CA GLN A 79 -12.79 10.85 3.15
C GLN A 79 -11.93 12.12 2.96
N ARG A 80 -11.18 12.20 1.86
CA ARG A 80 -10.22 13.30 1.62
C ARG A 80 -10.85 14.57 1.08
N LYS A 81 -11.91 14.44 0.27
CA LYS A 81 -12.60 15.53 -0.41
C LYS A 81 -14.11 15.30 -0.38
N PRO A 82 -14.73 15.30 0.82
CA PRO A 82 -16.18 15.10 0.96
C PRO A 82 -17.01 16.18 0.26
N TYR A 83 -16.40 17.33 -0.06
CA TYR A 83 -17.02 18.41 -0.82
C TYR A 83 -17.08 18.14 -2.34
N LEU A 84 -16.32 17.17 -2.86
CA LEU A 84 -16.35 16.74 -4.26
C LEU A 84 -17.00 15.38 -4.44
N TYR A 85 -16.80 14.47 -3.48
CA TYR A 85 -17.26 13.09 -3.57
C TYR A 85 -18.34 12.84 -2.52
N SER A 86 -19.57 12.64 -2.99
CA SER A 86 -20.71 12.35 -2.10
C SER A 86 -20.50 11.04 -1.35
N PRO A 87 -20.81 10.96 -0.04
CA PRO A 87 -20.74 9.71 0.72
C PRO A 87 -21.74 8.64 0.23
N ASP A 88 -22.81 9.04 -0.46
CA ASP A 88 -23.84 8.12 -0.97
C ASP A 88 -23.43 7.43 -2.28
N TRP A 89 -22.33 7.87 -2.89
CA TRP A 89 -21.85 7.26 -4.12
C TRP A 89 -21.26 5.88 -3.87
N LEU A 90 -21.77 4.91 -4.63
CA LEU A 90 -21.25 3.55 -4.69
C LEU A 90 -20.12 3.47 -5.72
N CYS A 91 -19.46 2.32 -5.75
CA CYS A 91 -18.40 2.04 -6.68
C CYS A 91 -18.83 2.36 -8.12
N PRO A 92 -18.11 3.25 -8.84
CA PRO A 92 -18.49 3.70 -10.17
C PRO A 92 -18.60 2.60 -11.21
N LEU A 93 -17.96 1.46 -10.94
CA LEU A 93 -17.79 0.36 -11.85
C LEU A 93 -18.91 -0.68 -11.71
N CYS A 94 -19.53 -0.75 -10.51
CA CYS A 94 -20.52 -1.76 -10.18
C CYS A 94 -21.85 -1.23 -9.66
N ASN A 95 -21.84 -0.02 -9.11
CA ASN A 95 -22.96 0.62 -8.44
C ASN A 95 -23.66 -0.26 -7.38
N SER A 96 -22.92 -1.18 -6.73
CA SER A 96 -23.48 -2.20 -5.84
C SER A 96 -22.96 -2.13 -4.41
N ALA A 97 -21.74 -1.62 -4.21
CA ALA A 97 -21.11 -1.48 -2.90
C ALA A 97 -20.15 -0.28 -2.89
N PRO A 98 -19.72 0.22 -1.72
CA PRO A 98 -18.63 1.19 -1.64
C PRO A 98 -17.36 0.66 -2.30
N GLU A 99 -16.64 1.51 -3.04
CA GLU A 99 -15.32 1.14 -3.57
C GLU A 99 -14.26 1.30 -2.48
N ASP A 100 -14.10 0.25 -1.68
CA ASP A 100 -12.94 0.06 -0.82
C ASP A 100 -11.83 -0.75 -1.52
N LEU A 101 -10.69 -0.90 -0.83
CA LEU A 101 -9.54 -1.56 -1.42
C LEU A 101 -9.78 -3.06 -1.64
N ASN A 102 -10.59 -3.72 -0.81
CA ASN A 102 -10.90 -5.13 -1.02
C ASN A 102 -11.82 -5.29 -2.22
N HIS A 103 -12.82 -4.42 -2.34
CA HIS A 103 -13.76 -4.38 -3.45
C HIS A 103 -13.07 -4.24 -4.82
N LEU A 104 -11.95 -3.50 -4.88
CA LEU A 104 -11.12 -3.37 -6.08
C LEU A 104 -10.65 -4.72 -6.64
N TRP A 105 -10.41 -5.71 -5.78
CA TRP A 105 -9.92 -7.03 -6.20
C TRP A 105 -11.04 -8.02 -6.43
N THR A 106 -12.17 -7.89 -5.75
CA THR A 106 -13.17 -8.96 -5.66
C THR A 106 -14.39 -8.76 -6.53
N TYR A 107 -14.59 -7.56 -7.07
CA TYR A 107 -15.81 -7.27 -7.83
C TYR A 107 -15.67 -7.67 -9.33
N PRO A 108 -16.68 -8.32 -9.94
CA PRO A 108 -16.68 -8.61 -11.36
C PRO A 108 -17.15 -7.41 -12.21
N TYR A 109 -16.31 -6.83 -13.07
CA TYR A 109 -16.80 -5.79 -13.99
C TYR A 109 -18.01 -6.26 -14.81
N ILE A 110 -18.84 -5.30 -15.19
CA ILE A 110 -19.94 -5.50 -16.14
C ILE A 110 -19.40 -5.98 -17.51
N LEU A 111 -18.14 -5.65 -17.85
CA LEU A 111 -17.45 -6.14 -19.06
C LEU A 111 -16.72 -7.46 -18.77
N PRO A 112 -17.09 -8.58 -19.43
CA PRO A 112 -16.52 -9.90 -19.17
C PRO A 112 -14.99 -9.99 -19.29
N ASP A 113 -14.41 -9.26 -20.25
CA ASP A 113 -12.98 -9.36 -20.59
C ASP A 113 -12.04 -8.59 -19.64
N LEU A 114 -12.59 -7.80 -18.70
CA LEU A 114 -11.79 -6.96 -17.80
C LEU A 114 -11.91 -7.37 -16.33
N ASN A 115 -12.59 -8.47 -16.02
CA ASN A 115 -12.99 -8.85 -14.66
C ASN A 115 -11.81 -8.83 -13.64
N PRO A 116 -11.78 -7.86 -12.69
CA PRO A 116 -10.71 -7.71 -11.70
C PRO A 116 -10.57 -8.92 -10.79
N CYS A 117 -11.69 -9.56 -10.46
CA CYS A 117 -11.73 -10.78 -9.65
C CYS A 117 -11.01 -11.92 -10.37
N PHE A 118 -11.34 -12.16 -11.64
CA PHE A 118 -10.66 -13.18 -12.43
C PHE A 118 -9.17 -12.89 -12.60
N THR A 119 -8.82 -11.65 -12.94
CA THR A 119 -7.42 -11.23 -13.08
C THR A 119 -6.67 -11.38 -11.76
N HIS A 120 -7.24 -10.93 -10.64
CA HIS A 120 -6.63 -11.08 -9.31
C HIS A 120 -6.38 -12.55 -8.96
N HIS A 121 -7.35 -13.44 -9.22
CA HIS A 121 -7.18 -14.87 -8.97
C HIS A 121 -6.05 -15.47 -9.83
N SER A 122 -6.01 -15.12 -11.12
CA SER A 122 -4.93 -15.53 -12.04
C SER A 122 -3.57 -15.06 -11.53
N GLU A 123 -3.45 -13.79 -11.15
CA GLU A 123 -2.17 -13.23 -10.71
C GLU A 123 -1.71 -13.80 -9.36
N VAL A 124 -2.64 -14.08 -8.43
CA VAL A 124 -2.32 -14.78 -7.17
C VAL A 124 -1.83 -16.20 -7.45
N ALA A 125 -2.47 -16.93 -8.37
CA ALA A 125 -2.04 -18.28 -8.76
C ALA A 125 -0.65 -18.26 -9.41
N LYS A 126 -0.40 -17.34 -10.35
CA LYS A 126 0.92 -17.16 -10.98
C LYS A 126 2.00 -16.82 -9.95
N PHE A 127 1.69 -15.96 -8.98
CA PHE A 127 2.62 -15.60 -7.91
C PHE A 127 2.95 -16.80 -7.00
N ARG A 128 1.92 -17.56 -6.59
CA ARG A 128 2.09 -18.81 -5.83
C ARG A 128 2.98 -19.80 -6.59
N ASP A 129 2.68 -20.05 -7.86
CA ASP A 129 3.37 -21.06 -8.66
C ASP A 129 4.82 -20.65 -8.94
N SER A 130 5.06 -19.36 -9.17
CA SER A 130 6.42 -18.80 -9.31
C SER A 130 7.22 -18.91 -8.01
N CYS A 131 6.59 -18.67 -6.86
CA CYS A 131 7.21 -18.90 -5.55
C CYS A 131 7.57 -20.38 -5.38
N LEU A 132 6.60 -21.28 -5.61
CA LEU A 132 6.78 -22.72 -5.47
C LEU A 132 7.94 -23.21 -6.34
N PHE A 133 7.93 -22.85 -7.63
CA PHE A 133 8.99 -23.19 -8.57
C PHE A 133 10.36 -22.68 -8.12
N SER A 134 10.43 -21.42 -7.66
CA SER A 134 11.68 -20.82 -7.20
C SER A 134 12.25 -21.52 -5.97
N PHE A 135 11.41 -21.90 -5.01
CA PHE A 135 11.86 -22.64 -3.82
C PHE A 135 12.30 -24.07 -4.14
N LEU A 136 11.55 -24.79 -4.99
CA LEU A 136 11.93 -26.13 -5.43
C LEU A 136 13.24 -26.14 -6.24
N SER A 137 13.51 -25.06 -6.98
CA SER A 137 14.77 -24.88 -7.71
C SER A 137 15.98 -24.65 -6.80
N LEU A 138 15.77 -24.08 -5.60
CA LEU A 138 16.84 -23.86 -4.62
C LEU A 138 17.21 -25.13 -3.85
N LYS A 139 16.21 -25.96 -3.56
CA LYS A 139 16.37 -27.21 -2.83
C LYS A 139 15.23 -28.16 -3.23
N PRO A 140 15.52 -29.40 -3.64
CA PRO A 140 14.49 -30.41 -3.82
C PRO A 140 13.73 -30.63 -2.50
N LEU A 141 12.42 -30.46 -2.53
CA LEU A 141 11.50 -30.72 -1.42
C LEU A 141 10.44 -31.72 -1.87
N ASP A 142 9.89 -32.44 -0.90
CA ASP A 142 8.93 -33.52 -1.15
C ASP A 142 7.53 -33.01 -1.52
N VAL A 143 6.63 -33.95 -1.80
CA VAL A 143 5.23 -33.65 -2.13
C VAL A 143 4.52 -33.00 -0.94
N ALA A 144 4.89 -33.33 0.30
CA ALA A 144 4.30 -32.73 1.49
C ALA A 144 4.53 -31.21 1.54
N PHE A 145 5.74 -30.74 1.25
CA PHE A 145 6.00 -29.30 1.12
C PHE A 145 5.09 -28.63 0.09
N GLN A 146 4.92 -29.22 -1.10
CA GLN A 146 4.12 -28.64 -2.18
C GLN A 146 2.64 -28.56 -1.80
N THR A 147 2.12 -29.63 -1.18
CA THR A 147 0.73 -29.68 -0.70
C THR A 147 0.49 -28.67 0.42
N GLU A 148 1.35 -28.64 1.44
CA GLU A 148 1.20 -27.69 2.55
C GLU A 148 1.38 -26.24 2.10
N PHE A 149 2.35 -25.96 1.21
CA PHE A 149 2.57 -24.62 0.67
C PHE A 149 1.34 -24.14 -0.09
N SER A 150 0.77 -24.97 -0.96
CA SER A 150 -0.41 -24.62 -1.76
C SER A 150 -1.68 -24.47 -0.90
N ALA A 151 -1.72 -25.14 0.25
CA ALA A 151 -2.84 -25.05 1.20
C ALA A 151 -2.77 -23.83 2.14
N LEU A 152 -1.70 -23.02 2.08
CA LEU A 152 -1.61 -21.81 2.90
C LEU A 152 -2.75 -20.84 2.55
N ASP A 153 -3.40 -20.32 3.60
CA ASP A 153 -4.55 -19.41 3.49
C ASP A 153 -4.26 -18.15 2.65
N CYS A 154 -3.01 -17.69 2.58
CA CYS A 154 -2.63 -16.53 1.77
C CYS A 154 -2.83 -16.73 0.25
N TRP A 155 -3.03 -17.97 -0.21
CA TRP A 155 -3.33 -18.27 -1.61
C TRP A 155 -4.82 -18.37 -1.92
N ASN A 156 -5.68 -18.42 -0.89
CA ASN A 156 -7.13 -18.54 -1.07
C ASN A 156 -7.70 -17.22 -1.60
N CYS A 157 -8.00 -17.20 -2.91
CA CYS A 157 -8.58 -16.05 -3.61
C CYS A 157 -10.04 -16.28 -4.03
N ASP A 158 -10.61 -17.49 -4.03
CA ASP A 158 -12.00 -17.72 -4.46
C ASP A 158 -13.02 -16.86 -3.69
N THR A 159 -12.81 -16.78 -2.37
CA THR A 159 -13.35 -15.74 -1.50
C THR A 159 -12.14 -15.22 -0.73
N PRO A 160 -11.50 -14.12 -1.17
CA PRO A 160 -10.15 -13.82 -0.72
C PRO A 160 -10.05 -13.78 0.79
N SER A 161 -9.20 -14.65 1.33
CA SER A 161 -8.90 -14.64 2.75
C SER A 161 -8.28 -13.30 3.13
N LEU A 162 -8.35 -12.93 4.42
CA LEU A 162 -7.65 -11.75 4.90
C LEU A 162 -6.15 -11.84 4.59
N SER A 163 -5.57 -13.03 4.70
CA SER A 163 -4.16 -13.29 4.39
C SER A 163 -3.83 -13.04 2.91
N CYS A 164 -4.71 -13.45 1.99
CA CYS A 164 -4.58 -13.17 0.57
C CYS A 164 -4.68 -11.67 0.27
N LEU A 165 -5.63 -10.98 0.90
CA LEU A 165 -5.80 -9.53 0.76
C LEU A 165 -4.63 -8.74 1.37
N TRP A 166 -4.01 -9.23 2.45
CA TRP A 166 -2.79 -8.65 3.01
C TRP A 166 -1.60 -8.84 2.07
N LEU A 167 -1.44 -10.04 1.51
CA LEU A 167 -0.38 -10.33 0.55
C LEU A 167 -0.53 -9.46 -0.72
N THR A 168 -1.77 -9.25 -1.17
CA THR A 168 -2.12 -8.31 -2.26
C THR A 168 -1.62 -6.89 -1.97
N ARG A 169 -1.74 -6.42 -0.72
CA ARG A 169 -1.20 -5.12 -0.28
C ARG A 169 0.33 -5.07 -0.23
N GLY A 170 1.01 -6.22 -0.29
CA GLY A 170 2.44 -6.34 -0.02
C GLY A 170 2.78 -6.50 1.46
N LEU A 171 1.79 -6.81 2.30
CA LEU A 171 2.02 -7.23 3.68
C LEU A 171 2.28 -8.74 3.69
N LEU A 172 3.49 -9.14 4.08
CA LEU A 172 3.86 -10.56 4.12
C LEU A 172 3.22 -11.24 5.34
N PRO A 173 2.33 -12.25 5.16
CA PRO A 173 1.73 -12.95 6.28
C PRO A 173 2.78 -13.75 7.07
N ALA A 174 2.77 -13.61 8.40
CA ALA A 174 3.72 -14.30 9.28
C ALA A 174 3.66 -15.83 9.13
N HIS A 175 2.47 -16.38 8.87
CA HIS A 175 2.28 -17.81 8.64
C HIS A 175 3.04 -18.32 7.41
N LEU A 176 3.01 -17.57 6.29
CA LEU A 176 3.79 -17.90 5.09
C LEU A 176 5.29 -17.83 5.37
N MET A 177 5.76 -16.79 6.08
CA MET A 177 7.18 -16.64 6.38
C MET A 177 7.68 -17.71 7.35
N THR A 178 6.88 -18.05 8.36
CA THR A 178 7.20 -19.09 9.34
C THR A 178 7.20 -20.47 8.68
N PHE A 179 6.25 -20.74 7.77
CA PHE A 179 6.23 -21.96 6.96
C PHE A 179 7.55 -22.12 6.19
N LEU A 180 7.97 -21.09 5.45
CA LEU A 180 9.18 -21.11 4.62
C LEU A 180 10.47 -21.15 5.44
N ALA A 181 10.49 -20.52 6.61
CA ALA A 181 11.62 -20.51 7.53
C ALA A 181 11.97 -21.90 8.08
N ARG A 182 11.04 -22.87 8.03
CA ARG A 182 11.32 -24.28 8.36
C ARG A 182 12.28 -24.94 7.37
N TYR A 183 12.35 -24.44 6.13
CA TYR A 183 13.08 -25.06 5.03
C TYR A 183 14.27 -24.23 4.55
N PHE A 184 14.18 -22.90 4.66
CA PHE A 184 15.16 -21.96 4.13
C PHE A 184 15.52 -20.86 5.14
N PRO A 185 16.77 -20.36 5.13
CA PRO A 185 17.10 -19.15 5.87
C PRO A 185 16.24 -17.97 5.42
N LEU A 186 15.79 -17.12 6.34
CA LEU A 186 14.95 -15.94 6.03
C LEU A 186 15.58 -15.03 4.97
N SER A 187 16.91 -14.90 4.96
CA SER A 187 17.61 -14.11 3.93
C SER A 187 17.43 -14.66 2.52
N VAL A 188 17.29 -15.98 2.36
CA VAL A 188 16.96 -16.63 1.09
C VAL A 188 15.49 -16.42 0.76
N VAL A 189 14.60 -16.63 1.75
CA VAL A 189 13.15 -16.41 1.58
C VAL A 189 12.85 -14.99 1.07
N TYR A 190 13.41 -13.97 1.72
CA TYR A 190 13.17 -12.57 1.33
C TYR A 190 13.72 -12.25 -0.05
N LYS A 191 14.92 -12.76 -0.40
CA LYS A 191 15.53 -12.58 -1.72
C LYS A 191 14.71 -13.25 -2.83
N THR A 192 14.07 -14.38 -2.54
CA THR A 192 13.22 -15.09 -3.50
C THR A 192 11.85 -14.42 -3.66
N ILE A 193 11.19 -14.07 -2.55
CA ILE A 193 9.83 -13.50 -2.59
C ILE A 193 9.83 -12.06 -3.12
N SER A 194 10.80 -11.24 -2.73
CA SER A 194 10.78 -9.81 -3.06
C SER A 194 10.64 -9.47 -4.55
N PRO A 195 11.38 -10.09 -5.49
CA PRO A 195 11.19 -9.83 -6.92
C PRO A 195 9.84 -10.35 -7.42
N LEU A 196 9.42 -11.55 -7.00
CA LEU A 196 8.16 -12.14 -7.42
C LEU A 196 6.94 -11.34 -6.93
N LEU A 197 7.00 -10.82 -5.70
CA LEU A 197 5.98 -9.90 -5.17
C LEU A 197 5.94 -8.59 -5.95
N ASN A 198 7.09 -8.09 -6.39
CA ASN A 198 7.15 -6.92 -7.24
C ASN A 198 6.48 -7.18 -8.59
N ASP A 199 6.80 -8.29 -9.25
CA ASP A 199 6.22 -8.65 -10.54
C ASP A 199 4.70 -8.81 -10.43
N PHE A 200 4.22 -9.54 -9.41
CA PHE A 200 2.80 -9.63 -9.09
C PHE A 200 2.13 -8.26 -8.93
N GLN A 201 2.72 -7.32 -8.18
CA GLN A 201 2.16 -5.98 -8.01
C GLN A 201 2.23 -5.11 -9.28
N VAL A 202 3.16 -5.40 -10.20
CA VAL A 202 3.22 -4.74 -11.51
C VAL A 202 2.06 -5.20 -12.39
N GLU A 203 1.73 -6.49 -12.37
CA GLU A 203 0.55 -7.01 -13.11
C GLU A 203 -0.75 -6.44 -12.55
N LEU A 204 -0.92 -6.39 -11.21
CA LEU A 204 -2.09 -5.72 -10.59
C LEU A 204 -2.20 -4.24 -10.99
N TYR A 205 -1.07 -3.55 -11.12
CA TYR A 205 -1.04 -2.17 -11.59
C TYR A 205 -1.51 -2.07 -13.05
N GLY A 206 -0.97 -2.93 -13.92
CA GLY A 206 -1.26 -2.93 -15.35
C GLY A 206 -2.70 -3.32 -15.68
N ASP A 207 -3.13 -4.45 -15.15
CA ASP A 207 -4.34 -5.14 -15.63
C ASP A 207 -5.60 -4.70 -14.89
N ILE A 208 -5.47 -4.25 -13.63
CA ILE A 208 -6.61 -3.83 -12.81
C ILE A 208 -6.60 -2.32 -12.62
N TRP A 209 -5.53 -1.79 -12.04
CA TRP A 209 -5.49 -0.40 -11.58
C TRP A 209 -5.58 0.62 -12.71
N LEU A 210 -4.85 0.42 -13.81
CA LEU A 210 -4.91 1.34 -14.96
C LEU A 210 -6.29 1.35 -15.62
N CYS A 211 -6.86 0.17 -15.88
CA CYS A 211 -8.19 0.04 -16.46
C CYS A 211 -9.23 0.75 -15.59
N ARG A 212 -9.21 0.47 -14.28
CA ARG A 212 -10.06 1.12 -13.28
C ARG A 212 -9.96 2.64 -13.35
N ASN A 213 -8.75 3.20 -13.44
CA ASN A 213 -8.57 4.66 -13.45
C ASN A 213 -9.12 5.32 -14.70
N VAL A 214 -9.01 4.67 -15.86
CA VAL A 214 -9.62 5.16 -17.11
C VAL A 214 -11.13 5.25 -16.95
N LEU A 215 -11.77 4.19 -16.46
CA LEU A 215 -13.21 4.15 -16.22
C LEU A 215 -13.64 5.15 -15.13
N PHE A 216 -12.87 5.25 -14.05
CA PHE A 216 -13.14 6.19 -12.96
C PHE A 216 -13.08 7.64 -13.43
N HIS A 217 -12.14 8.01 -14.29
CA HIS A 217 -12.08 9.37 -14.85
C HIS A 217 -13.28 9.70 -15.74
N ALA A 218 -13.70 8.77 -16.61
CA ALA A 218 -14.91 8.96 -17.40
C ALA A 218 -16.16 9.11 -16.51
N TRP A 219 -16.23 8.34 -15.42
CA TRP A 219 -17.30 8.50 -14.44
C TRP A 219 -17.22 9.84 -13.71
N GLU A 220 -16.05 10.30 -13.26
CA GLU A 220 -15.88 11.61 -12.62
C GLU A 220 -16.37 12.76 -13.53
N GLU A 221 -16.06 12.70 -14.83
CA GLU A 221 -16.55 13.66 -15.81
C GLU A 221 -18.08 13.63 -15.93
N SER A 222 -18.70 12.45 -15.88
CA SER A 222 -20.16 12.30 -15.86
C SER A 222 -20.82 12.92 -14.62
N GLN A 223 -20.09 13.02 -13.50
CA GLN A 223 -20.52 13.69 -12.28
C GLN A 223 -20.18 15.19 -12.26
N GLY A 224 -19.61 15.73 -13.35
CA GLY A 224 -19.18 17.13 -13.43
C GLY A 224 -17.89 17.45 -12.67
N ILE A 225 -17.11 16.44 -12.27
CA ILE A 225 -15.84 16.63 -11.56
C ILE A 225 -14.68 16.79 -12.55
N LEU A 226 -14.30 18.04 -12.82
CA LEU A 226 -13.17 18.37 -13.70
C LEU A 226 -11.83 18.45 -12.96
N ALA A 227 -10.71 18.39 -13.68
CA ALA A 227 -9.38 18.52 -13.08
C ALA A 227 -9.20 19.81 -12.25
N ALA A 228 -9.84 20.91 -12.67
CA ALA A 228 -9.80 22.19 -11.97
C ALA A 228 -10.48 22.15 -10.59
N SER A 229 -11.59 21.41 -10.43
CA SER A 229 -12.29 21.31 -9.15
C SER A 229 -11.48 20.53 -8.10
N LYS A 230 -10.53 19.69 -8.55
CA LYS A 230 -9.62 18.95 -7.68
C LYS A 230 -8.48 19.79 -7.11
N LEU A 231 -8.15 20.94 -7.72
CA LEU A 231 -7.02 21.80 -7.32
C LEU A 231 -7.37 22.76 -6.18
N HIS A 232 -8.62 23.18 -6.08
CA HIS A 232 -9.07 24.08 -5.03
C HIS A 232 -9.80 23.30 -3.92
N GLY A 233 -9.36 23.49 -2.67
CA GLY A 233 -10.24 23.28 -1.51
C GLY A 233 -11.43 24.25 -1.59
N PRO A 234 -12.52 24.06 -0.82
CA PRO A 234 -13.66 24.94 -0.88
C PRO A 234 -13.17 26.39 -0.76
N SER A 235 -13.39 27.17 -1.82
CA SER A 235 -13.05 28.58 -1.81
C SER A 235 -13.80 29.19 -0.65
N SER A 236 -13.07 29.80 0.29
CA SER A 236 -13.66 30.69 1.27
C SER A 236 -14.12 31.96 0.55
N SER A 237 -15.14 31.84 -0.30
CA SER A 237 -15.78 32.97 -0.96
C SER A 237 -16.92 33.46 -0.07
N SER A 238 -16.67 34.60 0.55
CA SER A 238 -17.63 35.58 1.08
C SER A 238 -18.76 35.04 1.96
N SER A 239 -18.58 35.24 3.26
CA SER A 239 -19.63 35.41 4.26
C SER A 239 -20.79 36.28 3.75
N LEU A 240 -21.98 35.70 3.61
CA LEU A 240 -23.21 36.42 3.91
C LEU A 240 -23.49 36.18 5.39
N ILE A 241 -23.37 37.27 6.15
CA ILE A 241 -23.55 37.35 7.59
C ILE A 241 -24.96 36.89 7.96
N THR A 242 -25.07 35.93 8.87
CA THR A 242 -26.29 35.75 9.67
C THR A 242 -25.84 35.47 11.11
N PRO A 243 -26.20 36.30 12.10
CA PRO A 243 -25.74 36.11 13.46
C PRO A 243 -26.58 35.02 14.13
N SER A 244 -25.98 33.84 14.35
CA SER A 244 -26.54 32.82 15.23
C SER A 244 -25.50 32.43 16.27
N SER A 245 -25.84 32.72 17.51
CA SER A 245 -25.04 32.49 18.71
C SER A 245 -25.08 31.03 19.12
N GLN A 246 -24.04 30.24 18.81
CA GLN A 246 -23.75 29.02 19.55
C GLN A 246 -22.24 28.86 19.77
N LYS A 247 -21.84 29.05 21.03
CA LYS A 247 -20.52 28.68 21.56
C LYS A 247 -20.38 27.16 21.48
N HIS A 248 -19.54 26.69 20.57
CA HIS A 248 -18.85 25.41 20.75
C HIS A 248 -17.36 25.65 20.53
N ASN A 249 -16.65 25.85 21.64
CA ASN A 249 -15.20 25.77 21.71
C ASN A 249 -14.81 24.31 21.45
N SER A 250 -14.41 23.96 20.22
CA SER A 250 -13.58 22.78 20.00
C SER A 250 -12.12 23.22 20.11
N PRO A 251 -11.30 22.57 20.97
CA PRO A 251 -9.95 23.01 21.18
C PRO A 251 -9.16 22.74 19.90
N LEU A 252 -8.58 23.81 19.35
CA LEU A 252 -7.45 23.75 18.44
C LEU A 252 -6.40 22.87 19.13
N ALA A 253 -6.25 21.63 18.65
CA ALA A 253 -5.26 20.71 19.18
C ALA A 253 -3.90 21.41 19.07
N THR A 254 -3.35 21.83 20.21
CA THR A 254 -1.99 22.30 20.32
C THR A 254 -1.11 21.13 19.92
N VAL A 255 -0.57 21.18 18.69
CA VAL A 255 0.32 20.16 18.15
C VAL A 255 1.58 20.15 19.02
N PRO A 256 1.86 19.08 19.77
CA PRO A 256 3.16 18.94 20.42
C PRO A 256 4.20 18.81 19.32
N GLN A 257 5.29 19.56 19.44
CA GLN A 257 6.27 19.83 18.38
C GLN A 257 7.10 18.60 17.95
N ASP A 258 6.82 17.40 18.47
CA ASP A 258 7.69 16.22 18.34
C ASP A 258 7.06 14.95 17.73
N SER A 259 5.84 14.98 17.22
CA SER A 259 5.28 13.81 16.54
C SER A 259 5.35 13.97 15.02
N TRP A 260 6.53 13.76 14.44
CA TRP A 260 6.67 13.57 12.98
C TRP A 260 5.69 12.50 12.46
N ILE A 261 5.31 11.53 13.32
CA ILE A 261 4.23 10.55 13.11
C ILE A 261 2.86 11.22 12.93
N SER A 262 2.51 12.21 13.76
CA SER A 262 1.27 12.99 13.64
C SER A 262 1.26 13.84 12.37
N TRP A 263 2.40 14.45 12.02
CA TRP A 263 2.53 15.20 10.77
C TRP A 263 2.47 14.30 9.54
N ILE A 264 3.08 13.11 9.57
CA ILE A 264 3.00 12.10 8.52
C ILE A 264 1.58 11.56 8.41
N SER A 265 0.96 11.21 9.53
CA SER A 265 -0.42 10.75 9.57
C SER A 265 -1.35 11.82 8.97
N SER A 266 -1.19 13.08 9.38
CA SER A 266 -1.95 14.20 8.83
C SER A 266 -1.66 14.45 7.35
N SER A 267 -0.42 14.35 6.89
CA SER A 267 -0.05 14.51 5.48
C SER A 267 -0.59 13.36 4.62
N ILE A 268 -0.59 12.15 5.15
CA ILE A 268 -1.21 10.96 4.55
C ILE A 268 -2.74 11.13 4.48
N ILE A 269 -3.36 11.60 5.57
CA ILE A 269 -4.81 11.83 5.64
C ILE A 269 -5.20 12.93 4.66
N ARG A 270 -4.44 14.04 4.58
CA ARG A 270 -4.75 15.22 3.77
C ARG A 270 -4.19 15.19 2.33
N GLY A 271 -3.47 14.12 1.96
CA GLY A 271 -2.97 13.92 0.59
C GLY A 271 -1.77 14.79 0.18
N GLY A 272 -0.87 15.12 1.11
CA GLY A 272 0.37 15.87 0.84
C GLY A 272 1.44 15.09 0.07
N SER A 273 2.49 15.79 -0.39
CA SER A 273 3.62 15.19 -1.14
C SER A 273 4.45 14.24 -0.26
N TRP A 274 4.31 12.95 -0.52
CA TRP A 274 4.88 11.82 0.22
C TRP A 274 6.33 11.48 -0.14
N ILE A 275 6.82 11.97 -1.29
CA ILE A 275 8.09 11.57 -1.92
C ILE A 275 9.31 11.93 -1.04
N SER A 276 9.23 13.03 -0.28
CA SER A 276 10.32 13.49 0.58
C SER A 276 10.65 12.54 1.75
N HIS A 277 9.71 11.73 2.21
CA HIS A 277 9.90 10.87 3.39
C HIS A 277 10.44 9.47 3.05
N LEU A 278 10.06 8.89 1.91
CA LEU A 278 10.72 7.67 1.42
C LEU A 278 12.17 7.96 1.00
N ASP A 279 12.42 9.17 0.47
CA ASP A 279 13.78 9.68 0.30
C ASP A 279 14.50 9.89 1.63
N PHE A 280 13.82 10.23 2.73
CA PHE A 280 14.43 10.29 4.07
C PHE A 280 14.83 8.89 4.59
N LEU A 281 13.94 7.89 4.50
CA LEU A 281 14.27 6.49 4.82
C LEU A 281 15.42 5.97 3.94
N ARG A 282 15.55 6.50 2.72
CA ARG A 282 16.66 6.20 1.81
C ARG A 282 17.96 6.96 2.10
N ARG A 283 17.90 8.22 2.54
CA ARG A 283 19.08 9.02 2.95
C ARG A 283 19.73 8.47 4.22
N LEU A 284 18.95 7.82 5.09
CA LEU A 284 19.49 6.99 6.17
C LEU A 284 20.27 5.80 5.61
N THR A 285 19.85 5.24 4.45
CA THR A 285 20.52 4.09 3.83
C THR A 285 21.68 4.44 2.88
N VAL A 286 21.78 5.66 2.37
CA VAL A 286 22.90 6.09 1.50
C VAL A 286 23.19 7.57 1.70
N GLN A 287 24.22 7.93 2.49
CA GLN A 287 25.23 8.96 2.15
C GLN A 287 26.47 8.87 3.08
N PRO A 288 27.70 9.03 2.54
CA PRO A 288 28.91 9.33 3.31
C PRO A 288 28.98 10.84 3.59
N LEU A 289 29.19 11.23 4.85
CA LEU A 289 29.43 12.63 5.17
C LEU A 289 30.86 13.02 4.77
N ARG A 290 30.97 13.97 3.84
CA ARG A 290 32.18 14.76 3.59
C ARG A 290 32.58 15.44 4.90
N ILE A 291 33.78 15.11 5.37
CA ILE A 291 34.47 15.86 6.41
C ILE A 291 35.20 16.99 5.71
N SER A 292 34.78 18.23 5.97
CA SER A 292 35.59 19.42 5.72
C SER A 292 36.47 19.63 6.94
N PHE A 293 37.78 19.82 6.72
CA PHE A 293 38.76 20.24 7.74
C PHE A 293 38.47 21.65 8.25
#